data_AF-A0A1Y4LK16-F1
#
_entry.id   AF-A0A1Y4LK16-F1
#
_cell.length_a   1.000
_cell.length_b   1.000
_cell.length_c   1.000
_cell.angle_alpha   90.00
_cell.angle_beta   90.00
_cell.angle_gamma   90.00
#
_symmetry.space_group_name_H-M   'P 1'
#
loop_
_entity.id
_entity.type
_entity.pdbx_description
1 polymer ?
#
loop_
_entity_poly.entity_id
_entity_poly.type
_entity_poly.pdbx_seq_one_letter_code
_entity_poly.pdbx_strand_id
1 'polypeptide(L)'
;MLRSSSSNNVTYGAVIKRFINDPENLENGTLISEIYHFMSKSYRNEYFYQNTLLNKLLLGRHSINTTTALTQIPISKSKADFILINGKAVVYEIKTELDTFDRLETQLRDYYKGFNHVCVVTSEGQYERARTILDDTPVGIYVLTSKNTISAKLRKEPVENNSSLDHTTIFKILHKQEFERILLEYYGKLPETSQAFYYGECLNQFSNIPILDAYAMSLKQLKCRNRIETSTLAQIPYELKSLFYFANPSKSEMEKLREFLKQKYGG
;
A
#
# COMPACT_ATOMS: atom_id res chain seq x y z
N MET A 1 -19.29 -6.63 0.74
CA MET A 1 -20.20 -5.77 1.55
C MET A 1 -20.74 -4.66 0.66
N LEU A 2 -21.47 -5.01 -0.40
CA LEU A 2 -22.20 -4.06 -1.25
C LEU A 2 -23.55 -4.73 -1.55
N ARG A 3 -24.50 -4.53 -0.63
CA ARG A 3 -25.90 -4.90 -0.86
C ARG A 3 -26.53 -3.82 -1.74
N SER A 4 -27.21 -4.27 -2.77
CA SER A 4 -28.06 -3.48 -3.63
C SER A 4 -29.22 -2.86 -2.85
N SER A 5 -29.29 -1.54 -2.88
CA SER A 5 -30.52 -0.78 -3.04
C SER A 5 -30.13 0.69 -3.16
N SER A 6 -30.93 1.42 -3.92
CA SER A 6 -30.99 2.87 -4.07
C SER A 6 -31.09 3.61 -2.73
N SER A 7 -30.07 3.49 -1.89
CA SER A 7 -29.78 4.46 -0.85
C SER A 7 -28.87 5.48 -1.50
N ASN A 8 -29.37 6.71 -1.67
CA ASN A 8 -28.51 7.87 -1.73
C ASN A 8 -27.51 7.71 -0.59
N ASN A 9 -26.26 7.37 -0.90
CA ASN A 9 -25.22 7.28 0.11
C ASN A 9 -25.15 8.69 0.72
N VAL A 10 -25.73 8.83 1.91
CA VAL A 10 -25.99 10.14 2.55
C VAL A 10 -24.68 10.92 2.66
N THR A 11 -23.59 10.20 2.94
CA THR A 11 -22.24 10.75 2.96
C THR A 11 -21.80 11.24 1.59
N TYR A 12 -21.95 10.44 0.54
CA TYR A 12 -21.59 10.85 -0.84
C TYR A 12 -22.36 12.09 -1.27
N GLY A 13 -23.69 12.10 -1.07
CA GLY A 13 -24.52 13.25 -1.39
C GLY A 13 -24.18 14.50 -0.57
N ALA A 14 -23.89 14.35 0.73
CA ALA A 14 -23.47 15.45 1.58
C ALA A 14 -22.11 16.03 1.18
N VAL A 15 -21.16 15.18 0.78
CA VAL A 15 -19.84 15.62 0.29
C VAL A 15 -19.99 16.41 -1.01
N ILE A 16 -20.74 15.89 -1.98
CA ILE A 16 -20.98 16.59 -3.25
C ILE A 16 -21.58 17.98 -3.00
N LYS A 17 -22.69 18.05 -2.25
CA LYS A 17 -23.37 19.32 -1.96
C LYS A 17 -22.50 20.32 -1.20
N ARG A 18 -21.50 19.85 -0.46
CA ARG A 18 -20.59 20.70 0.32
C ARG A 18 -19.46 21.27 -0.52
N PHE A 19 -18.95 20.52 -1.48
CA PHE A 19 -17.68 20.85 -2.16
C PHE A 19 -17.84 21.19 -3.65
N ILE A 20 -18.98 20.88 -4.26
CA ILE A 20 -19.24 21.10 -5.68
C ILE A 20 -20.42 22.05 -5.83
N ASN A 21 -20.22 23.09 -6.64
CA ASN A 21 -21.28 24.00 -7.05
C ASN A 21 -22.05 23.38 -8.22
N ASP A 22 -23.38 23.46 -8.20
CA ASP A 22 -24.27 22.98 -9.26
C ASP A 22 -23.99 21.53 -9.73
N PRO A 23 -24.00 20.53 -8.83
CA PRO A 23 -23.61 19.16 -9.15
C PRO A 23 -24.63 18.39 -10.01
N GLU A 24 -25.82 18.96 -10.23
CA GLU A 24 -26.92 18.31 -10.95
C GLU A 24 -26.54 17.99 -12.39
N ASN A 25 -26.91 16.80 -12.87
CA ASN A 25 -26.62 16.28 -14.21
C ASN A 25 -25.15 16.02 -14.54
N LEU A 26 -24.20 16.23 -13.63
CA LEU A 26 -22.81 15.81 -13.81
C LEU A 26 -22.67 14.30 -13.56
N GLU A 27 -21.81 13.65 -14.34
CA GLU A 27 -21.46 12.24 -14.12
C GLU A 27 -20.70 12.08 -12.80
N ASN A 28 -20.98 11.02 -12.04
CA ASN A 28 -20.31 10.76 -10.75
C ASN A 28 -18.78 10.73 -10.86
N GLY A 29 -18.23 10.26 -11.99
CA GLY A 29 -16.79 10.30 -12.23
C GLY A 29 -16.22 11.72 -12.25
N THR A 30 -16.96 12.68 -12.82
CA THR A 30 -16.57 14.10 -12.83
C THR A 30 -16.59 14.67 -11.42
N LEU A 31 -17.66 14.39 -10.66
CA LEU A 31 -17.80 14.85 -9.28
C LEU A 31 -16.66 14.32 -8.39
N ILE A 32 -16.30 13.05 -8.53
CA ILE A 32 -15.17 12.46 -7.81
C ILE A 32 -13.85 13.16 -8.19
N SER A 33 -13.65 13.46 -9.47
CA SER A 33 -12.45 14.17 -9.94
C SER A 33 -12.35 15.57 -9.35
N GLU A 34 -13.45 16.32 -9.30
CA GLU A 34 -13.48 17.65 -8.68
C GLU A 34 -13.20 17.62 -7.18
N ILE A 35 -13.82 16.68 -6.44
CA ILE A 35 -13.54 16.48 -5.01
C ILE A 35 -12.05 16.16 -4.79
N TYR A 36 -11.49 15.26 -5.59
CA TYR A 36 -10.08 14.89 -5.48
C TYR A 36 -9.16 16.05 -5.84
N HIS A 37 -9.53 16.87 -6.83
CA HIS A 37 -8.81 18.10 -7.17
C HIS A 37 -8.80 19.07 -5.98
N PHE A 38 -9.95 19.28 -5.33
CA PHE A 38 -10.04 20.08 -4.11
C PHE A 38 -9.12 19.53 -3.01
N MET A 39 -9.16 18.21 -2.75
CA MET A 39 -8.27 17.55 -1.79
C MET A 39 -6.80 17.80 -2.11
N SER A 40 -6.42 17.76 -3.39
CA SER A 40 -5.04 17.97 -3.83
C SER A 40 -4.46 19.35 -3.48
N LYS A 41 -5.33 20.35 -3.25
CA LYS A 41 -4.96 21.73 -2.93
C LYS A 41 -5.15 22.06 -1.45
N SER A 42 -6.21 21.54 -0.85
CA SER A 42 -6.66 21.96 0.47
C SER A 42 -6.32 20.96 1.58
N TYR A 43 -6.34 19.65 1.28
CA TYR A 43 -6.19 18.61 2.29
C TYR A 43 -5.72 17.27 1.70
N ARG A 44 -4.40 17.04 1.73
CA ARG A 44 -3.78 15.80 1.23
C ARG A 44 -3.66 14.77 2.35
N ASN A 45 -4.73 14.01 2.56
CA ASN A 45 -4.73 12.94 3.57
C ASN A 45 -3.90 11.71 3.14
N GLU A 46 -3.78 10.73 4.04
CA GLU A 46 -3.07 9.47 3.80
C GLU A 46 -3.51 8.79 2.48
N TYR A 47 -4.83 8.78 2.21
CA TYR A 47 -5.37 8.24 0.96
C TYR A 47 -4.81 8.94 -0.28
N PHE A 48 -4.71 10.27 -0.26
CA PHE A 48 -4.14 11.05 -1.36
C PHE A 48 -2.67 10.66 -1.60
N TYR A 49 -1.89 10.52 -0.52
CA TYR A 49 -0.50 10.08 -0.57
C TYR A 49 -0.40 8.64 -1.13
N GLN A 50 -1.17 7.69 -0.60
CA GLN A 50 -1.20 6.29 -1.08
C GLN A 50 -1.57 6.22 -2.56
N ASN A 51 -2.61 6.93 -2.99
CA ASN A 51 -3.03 6.97 -4.39
C ASN A 51 -1.96 7.57 -5.28
N THR A 52 -1.29 8.63 -4.82
CA THR A 52 -0.20 9.24 -5.57
C THR A 52 1.01 8.32 -5.67
N LEU A 53 1.40 7.64 -4.57
CA LEU A 53 2.49 6.68 -4.55
C LEU A 53 2.21 5.51 -5.50
N LEU A 54 1.01 4.93 -5.45
CA LEU A 54 0.63 3.87 -6.38
C LEU A 54 0.76 4.36 -7.83
N ASN A 55 0.16 5.50 -8.17
CA ASN A 55 0.20 6.01 -9.54
C ASN A 55 1.62 6.36 -10.01
N LYS A 56 2.44 6.98 -9.17
CA LYS A 56 3.76 7.47 -9.58
C LYS A 56 4.83 6.38 -9.54
N LEU A 57 4.79 5.48 -8.56
CA LEU A 57 5.78 4.43 -8.41
C LEU A 57 5.39 3.17 -9.20
N LEU A 58 4.17 2.66 -9.03
CA LEU A 58 3.74 1.44 -9.72
C LEU A 58 3.49 1.67 -11.22
N LEU A 59 2.81 2.77 -11.59
CA LEU A 59 2.39 3.00 -12.98
C LEU A 59 3.32 3.92 -13.77
N GLY A 60 4.04 4.81 -13.07
CA GLY A 60 4.89 5.81 -13.69
C GLY A 60 6.37 5.41 -13.85
N ARG A 61 6.86 4.48 -13.02
CA ARG A 61 8.30 4.10 -12.99
C ARG A 61 8.57 2.62 -13.23
N HIS A 62 7.61 1.75 -12.96
CA HIS A 62 7.81 0.32 -13.04
C HIS A 62 6.77 -0.36 -13.91
N SER A 63 7.08 -1.58 -14.36
CA SER A 63 6.09 -2.42 -15.03
C SER A 63 5.24 -3.13 -13.99
N ILE A 64 3.92 -3.05 -14.14
CA ILE A 64 2.92 -3.73 -13.30
C ILE A 64 3.12 -5.25 -13.34
N ASN A 65 3.63 -5.79 -14.45
CA ASN A 65 3.92 -7.22 -14.58
C ASN A 65 5.05 -7.68 -13.65
N THR A 66 5.89 -6.75 -13.20
CA THR A 66 7.08 -7.02 -12.38
C THR A 66 7.02 -6.44 -10.99
N THR A 67 5.97 -5.67 -10.68
CA THR A 67 5.85 -4.88 -9.45
C THR A 67 4.52 -5.11 -8.78
N THR A 68 4.56 -5.32 -7.46
CA THR A 68 3.36 -5.50 -6.64
C THR A 68 3.35 -4.44 -5.55
N ALA A 69 2.19 -3.81 -5.35
CA ALA A 69 1.97 -2.94 -4.20
C ALA A 69 1.10 -3.67 -3.16
N LEU A 70 1.43 -3.48 -1.89
CA LEU A 70 0.62 -3.91 -0.75
C LEU A 70 0.33 -2.68 0.11
N THR A 71 -0.76 -2.74 0.86
CA THR A 71 -1.13 -1.69 1.82
C THR A 71 -1.58 -2.35 3.10
N GLN A 72 -1.45 -1.62 4.22
CA GLN A 72 -2.06 -1.98 5.48
C GLN A 72 -1.57 -3.36 6.02
N ILE A 73 -0.31 -3.72 5.77
CA ILE A 73 0.30 -4.98 6.22
C ILE A 73 0.73 -4.85 7.69
N PRO A 74 0.22 -5.69 8.61
CA PRO A 74 0.70 -5.72 9.99
C PRO A 74 2.14 -6.25 10.06
N ILE A 75 3.01 -5.55 10.78
CA ILE A 75 4.40 -5.92 11.00
C ILE A 75 4.72 -5.68 12.48
N SER A 76 4.96 -6.76 13.21
CA SER A 76 5.15 -6.71 14.68
C SER A 76 3.99 -5.96 15.37
N LYS A 77 4.23 -4.80 16.00
CA LYS A 77 3.20 -4.00 16.67
C LYS A 77 2.70 -2.81 15.82
N SER A 78 3.23 -2.67 14.61
CA SER A 78 2.94 -1.58 13.69
C SER A 78 2.26 -2.09 12.42
N LYS A 79 1.84 -1.17 11.56
CA LYS A 79 1.11 -1.49 10.32
C LYS A 79 1.66 -0.61 9.21
N ALA A 80 2.29 -1.22 8.21
CA ALA A 80 2.88 -0.51 7.09
C ALA A 80 1.79 0.05 6.17
N ASP A 81 1.87 1.35 5.88
CA ASP A 81 0.89 2.05 5.06
C ASP A 81 0.93 1.57 3.61
N PHE A 82 2.14 1.46 3.04
CA PHE A 82 2.34 1.08 1.66
C PHE A 82 3.66 0.31 1.49
N ILE A 83 3.66 -0.74 0.67
CA ILE A 83 4.85 -1.54 0.37
C ILE A 83 4.90 -1.73 -1.14
N LEU A 84 6.07 -1.51 -1.74
CA LEU A 84 6.31 -1.77 -3.15
C LEU A 84 7.35 -2.87 -3.32
N ILE A 85 7.03 -3.90 -4.10
CA ILE A 85 7.88 -5.06 -4.33
C ILE A 85 8.24 -5.14 -5.82
N ASN A 86 9.49 -4.81 -6.17
CA ASN A 86 10.06 -4.98 -7.51
C ASN A 86 11.57 -5.23 -7.42
N GLY A 87 11.99 -6.49 -7.48
CA GLY A 87 13.37 -6.91 -7.21
C GLY A 87 13.75 -6.83 -5.73
N LYS A 88 13.32 -5.76 -5.04
CA LYS A 88 13.35 -5.58 -3.59
C LYS A 88 11.98 -5.12 -3.07
N ALA A 89 11.74 -5.29 -1.77
CA ALA A 89 10.57 -4.75 -1.09
C ALA A 89 10.95 -3.48 -0.32
N VAL A 90 10.24 -2.38 -0.58
CA VAL A 90 10.41 -1.10 0.10
C VAL A 90 9.12 -0.76 0.84
N VAL A 91 9.21 -0.58 2.15
CA VAL A 91 8.12 -0.08 3.00
C VAL A 91 8.11 1.45 2.94
N TYR A 92 6.93 2.04 2.82
CA TYR A 92 6.69 3.49 2.81
C TYR A 92 5.73 3.83 3.96
N GLU A 93 6.25 4.45 5.01
CA GLU A 93 5.47 5.09 6.06
C GLU A 93 5.06 6.49 5.59
N ILE A 94 3.78 6.83 5.66
CA ILE A 94 3.27 8.11 5.20
C ILE A 94 3.11 9.05 6.40
N LYS A 95 3.72 10.23 6.31
CA LYS A 95 3.55 11.35 7.25
C LYS A 95 3.08 12.57 6.49
N THR A 96 1.77 12.80 6.50
CA THR A 96 1.12 13.95 5.88
C THR A 96 1.54 15.27 6.55
N GLU A 97 1.08 16.40 6.04
CA GLU A 97 1.38 17.73 6.57
C GLU A 97 1.00 17.89 8.05
N LEU A 98 -0.04 17.16 8.49
CA LEU A 98 -0.62 17.27 9.83
C LEU A 98 -0.15 16.18 10.80
N ASP A 99 0.59 15.18 10.30
CA ASP A 99 1.06 14.09 11.15
C ASP A 99 2.23 14.51 12.04
N THR A 100 2.31 13.90 13.22
CA THR A 100 3.49 13.98 14.07
C THR A 100 4.44 12.81 13.82
N PHE A 101 5.69 12.99 14.25
CA PHE A 101 6.73 11.97 14.15
C PHE A 101 6.86 11.11 15.42
N ASP A 102 5.97 11.29 16.40
CA ASP A 102 6.14 10.75 17.75
C ASP A 102 6.18 9.22 17.79
N ARG A 103 5.46 8.57 16.86
CA ARG A 103 5.42 7.11 16.72
C ARG A 103 6.45 6.56 15.73
N LEU A 104 7.15 7.43 15.00
CA LEU A 104 7.94 7.03 13.83
C LEU A 104 9.02 6.02 14.22
N GLU A 105 9.75 6.26 15.30
CA GLU A 105 10.85 5.39 15.73
C GLU A 105 10.40 3.94 15.98
N THR A 106 9.25 3.76 16.65
CA THR A 106 8.70 2.43 16.92
C THR A 106 8.23 1.76 15.62
N GLN A 107 7.60 2.53 14.73
CA GLN A 107 7.15 2.04 13.44
C GLN A 107 8.32 1.55 12.58
N LEU A 108 9.37 2.37 12.44
CA LEU A 108 10.57 2.01 11.67
C LEU A 108 11.24 0.75 12.22
N ARG A 109 11.41 0.67 13.55
CA ARG A 109 11.98 -0.50 14.23
C ARG A 109 11.18 -1.78 13.96
N ASP A 110 9.86 -1.68 13.94
CA ASP A 110 8.99 -2.81 13.64
C ASP A 110 9.08 -3.20 12.16
N TYR A 111 9.11 -2.24 11.24
CA TYR A 111 9.19 -2.52 9.81
C TYR A 111 10.48 -3.25 9.42
N TYR A 112 11.61 -2.87 10.04
CA TYR A 112 12.88 -3.55 9.81
C TYR A 112 12.92 -5.02 10.26
N LYS A 113 11.93 -5.48 11.03
CA LYS A 113 11.76 -6.91 11.36
C LYS A 113 11.18 -7.73 10.23
N GLY A 114 10.39 -7.10 9.35
CA GLY A 114 9.73 -7.77 8.23
C GLY A 114 10.37 -7.47 6.87
N PHE A 115 11.04 -6.33 6.72
CA PHE A 115 11.57 -5.83 5.45
C PHE A 115 12.92 -5.13 5.65
N ASN A 116 13.76 -5.16 4.62
CA ASN A 116 15.12 -4.61 4.71
C ASN A 116 15.29 -3.22 4.08
N HIS A 117 14.24 -2.64 3.50
CA HIS A 117 14.24 -1.25 3.02
C HIS A 117 12.99 -0.53 3.52
N VAL A 118 13.18 0.61 4.17
CA VAL A 118 12.11 1.42 4.75
C VAL A 118 12.32 2.88 4.36
N CYS A 119 11.23 3.56 4.01
CA CYS A 119 11.17 4.97 3.65
C CYS A 119 10.09 5.67 4.46
N VAL A 120 10.29 6.96 4.69
CA VAL A 120 9.24 7.89 5.08
C VAL A 120 8.87 8.75 3.88
N VAL A 121 7.57 8.83 3.59
CA VAL A 121 7.01 9.75 2.59
C VAL A 121 6.37 10.90 3.31
N THR A 122 6.78 12.13 3.00
CA THR A 122 6.26 13.31 3.68
C THR A 122 6.08 14.51 2.75
N SER A 123 5.63 15.64 3.30
CA SER A 123 5.42 16.89 2.58
C SER A 123 6.70 17.74 2.50
N GLU A 124 6.71 18.76 1.63
CA GLU A 124 7.81 19.72 1.56
C GLU A 124 8.05 20.42 2.91
N GLY A 125 6.98 20.78 3.63
CA GLY A 125 7.09 21.48 4.92
C GLY A 125 7.61 20.62 6.07
N GLN A 126 7.49 19.30 5.98
CA GLN A 126 7.96 18.36 7.00
C GLN A 126 9.34 17.76 6.67
N TYR A 127 9.91 18.07 5.49
CA TYR A 127 11.14 17.45 5.00
C TYR A 127 12.34 17.68 5.92
N GLU A 128 12.61 18.93 6.34
CA GLU A 128 13.78 19.21 7.20
C GLU A 128 13.68 18.52 8.56
N ARG A 129 12.46 18.40 9.10
CA ARG A 129 12.22 17.65 10.34
C ARG A 129 12.49 16.16 10.14
N ALA A 130 11.95 15.56 9.08
CA ALA A 130 12.21 14.16 8.74
C ALA A 130 13.71 13.90 8.50
N ARG A 131 14.39 14.81 7.77
CA ARG A 131 15.82 14.74 7.49
C ARG A 131 16.63 14.76 8.78
N THR A 132 16.32 15.69 9.69
CA THR A 132 17.01 15.80 10.99
C THR A 132 16.84 14.54 11.83
N ILE A 133 15.63 13.96 11.88
CA ILE A 133 15.36 12.74 12.65
C ILE A 133 16.08 11.52 12.06
N LEU A 134 16.26 11.47 10.74
CA LEU A 134 16.65 10.27 10.02
C LEU A 134 18.04 10.34 9.37
N ASP A 135 18.81 11.41 9.59
CA ASP A 135 20.06 11.69 8.86
C ASP A 135 21.05 10.52 8.97
N ASP A 136 21.25 10.01 10.18
CA ASP A 136 22.19 8.93 10.50
C ASP A 136 21.58 7.51 10.42
N THR A 137 20.43 7.36 9.76
CA THR A 137 19.73 6.08 9.64
C THR A 137 19.75 5.54 8.21
N PRO A 138 19.54 4.23 7.96
CA PRO A 138 19.37 3.70 6.60
C PRO A 138 18.01 4.05 5.97
N VAL A 139 17.15 4.80 6.66
CA VAL A 139 15.78 5.09 6.23
C VAL A 139 15.78 6.11 5.09
N GLY A 140 15.06 5.79 4.02
CA GLY A 140 14.84 6.70 2.90
C GLY A 140 13.84 7.80 3.24
N ILE A 141 13.91 8.91 2.53
CA ILE A 141 12.95 10.01 2.62
C ILE A 141 12.51 10.37 1.20
N TYR A 142 11.21 10.36 0.96
CA TYR A 142 10.64 10.91 -0.26
C TYR A 142 9.67 12.03 0.06
N VAL A 143 9.70 13.08 -0.76
CA VAL A 143 8.81 14.23 -0.59
C VAL A 143 7.77 14.27 -1.68
N LEU A 144 6.49 14.35 -1.28
CA LEU A 144 5.38 14.68 -2.16
C LEU A 144 5.28 16.21 -2.29
N THR A 145 5.69 16.73 -3.44
CA THR A 145 5.66 18.18 -3.73
C THR A 145 4.23 18.70 -3.81
N SER A 146 4.03 20.01 -3.63
CA SER A 146 2.79 20.74 -3.95
C SER A 146 2.24 20.51 -5.36
N LYS A 147 3.07 20.06 -6.31
CA LYS A 147 2.68 19.65 -7.67
C LYS A 147 2.23 18.18 -7.78
N ASN A 148 2.06 17.48 -6.66
CA ASN A 148 1.65 16.07 -6.59
C ASN A 148 2.60 15.12 -7.34
N THR A 149 3.90 15.39 -7.23
CA THR A 149 5.00 14.57 -7.74
C THR A 149 5.99 14.21 -6.63
N ILE A 150 6.72 13.11 -6.81
CA ILE A 150 7.81 12.74 -5.91
C ILE A 150 9.05 13.56 -6.27
N SER A 151 9.56 14.33 -5.31
CA SER A 151 10.70 15.22 -5.51
C SER A 151 11.97 14.44 -5.90
N ALA A 152 12.69 14.93 -6.91
CA ALA A 152 14.01 14.43 -7.27
C ALA A 152 15.13 15.10 -6.45
N LYS A 153 14.84 16.25 -5.81
CA LYS A 153 15.81 17.05 -5.06
C LYS A 153 15.72 16.82 -3.55
N LEU A 154 14.51 16.87 -3.00
CA LEU A 154 14.24 16.65 -1.58
C LEU A 154 14.00 15.16 -1.35
N ARG A 155 15.08 14.39 -1.27
CA ARG A 155 15.01 12.95 -1.05
C ARG A 155 16.28 12.39 -0.42
N LYS A 156 16.14 11.22 0.17
CA LYS A 156 17.20 10.33 0.62
C LYS A 156 16.81 8.92 0.18
N GLU A 157 17.67 8.21 -0.54
CA GLU A 157 17.35 6.84 -0.95
C GLU A 157 17.49 5.88 0.25
N PRO A 158 16.60 4.88 0.41
CA PRO A 158 16.73 3.89 1.46
C PRO A 158 17.94 2.98 1.20
N VAL A 159 18.66 2.65 2.27
CA VAL A 159 19.76 1.71 2.24
C VAL A 159 19.27 0.36 2.79
N GLU A 160 19.77 -0.73 2.21
CA GLU A 160 19.47 -2.07 2.71
C GLU A 160 19.97 -2.22 4.16
N ASN A 161 19.10 -2.72 5.03
CA ASN A 161 19.47 -3.12 6.37
C ASN A 161 18.80 -4.44 6.75
N ASN A 162 19.60 -5.50 6.87
CA ASN A 162 19.14 -6.84 7.24
C ASN A 162 19.31 -7.13 8.75
N SER A 163 19.89 -6.21 9.53
CA SER A 163 20.31 -6.46 10.93
C SER A 163 19.18 -6.83 11.88
N SER A 164 17.95 -6.48 11.53
CA SER A 164 16.79 -6.60 12.41
C SER A 164 15.72 -7.55 11.89
N LEU A 165 15.94 -8.19 10.73
CA LEU A 165 15.02 -9.19 10.20
C LEU A 165 14.75 -10.27 11.26
N ASP A 166 13.50 -10.71 11.35
CA ASP A 166 13.05 -11.69 12.33
C ASP A 166 12.15 -12.72 11.65
N HIS A 167 12.52 -14.00 11.76
CA HIS A 167 11.77 -15.10 11.13
C HIS A 167 10.30 -15.10 11.53
N THR A 168 10.01 -14.87 12.82
CA THR A 168 8.64 -14.88 13.32
C THR A 168 7.80 -13.76 12.69
N THR A 169 8.38 -12.56 12.58
CA THR A 169 7.71 -11.41 11.98
C THR A 169 7.48 -11.63 10.48
N ILE A 170 8.49 -12.11 9.74
CA ILE A 170 8.36 -12.43 8.32
C ILE A 170 7.28 -13.50 8.11
N PHE A 171 7.33 -14.59 8.88
CA PHE A 171 6.37 -15.68 8.79
C PHE A 171 4.92 -15.21 9.04
N LYS A 172 4.71 -14.31 10.00
CA LYS A 172 3.39 -13.75 10.32
C LYS A 172 2.81 -12.86 9.23
N ILE A 173 3.63 -12.31 8.33
CA ILE A 173 3.16 -11.54 7.18
C ILE A 173 2.56 -12.47 6.10
N LEU A 174 3.03 -13.72 6.04
CA LEU A 174 2.62 -14.71 5.04
C LEU A 174 1.26 -15.31 5.37
N HIS A 175 0.46 -15.53 4.34
CA HIS A 175 -0.74 -16.35 4.43
C HIS A 175 -0.36 -17.84 4.45
N LYS A 176 -1.26 -18.70 4.94
CA LYS A 176 -1.05 -20.15 5.06
C LYS A 176 -0.42 -20.78 3.82
N GLN A 177 -1.06 -20.56 2.67
CA GLN A 177 -0.62 -21.12 1.39
C GLN A 177 0.77 -20.62 0.97
N GLU A 178 1.17 -19.43 1.39
CA GLU A 178 2.44 -18.82 1.01
C GLU A 178 3.59 -19.44 1.81
N PHE A 179 3.48 -19.56 3.14
CA PHE A 179 4.51 -20.24 3.92
C PHE A 179 4.57 -21.74 3.60
N GLU A 180 3.44 -22.38 3.30
CA GLU A 180 3.43 -23.79 2.87
C GLU A 180 4.20 -24.00 1.58
N ARG A 181 4.04 -23.10 0.60
CA ARG A 181 4.83 -23.14 -0.65
C ARG A 181 6.32 -22.98 -0.38
N ILE A 182 6.71 -22.10 0.53
CA ILE A 182 8.12 -21.92 0.92
C ILE A 182 8.68 -23.21 1.52
N LEU A 183 7.96 -23.82 2.47
CA LEU A 183 8.40 -25.06 3.11
C LEU A 183 8.47 -26.22 2.12
N LEU A 184 7.51 -26.34 1.21
CA LEU A 184 7.54 -27.33 0.13
C LEU A 184 8.71 -27.10 -0.84
N GLU A 185 8.97 -25.85 -1.23
CA GLU A 185 10.10 -25.49 -2.10
C GLU A 185 11.45 -25.80 -1.43
N TYR A 186 11.57 -25.55 -0.13
CA TYR A 186 12.84 -25.69 0.60
C TYR A 186 13.11 -27.12 1.10
N TYR A 187 12.11 -27.76 1.72
CA TYR A 187 12.25 -29.07 2.36
C TYR A 187 11.65 -30.23 1.55
N GLY A 188 10.89 -29.94 0.47
CA GLY A 188 10.19 -30.95 -0.33
C GLY A 188 8.94 -31.54 0.32
N LYS A 189 8.62 -31.14 1.56
CA LYS A 189 7.46 -31.62 2.31
C LYS A 189 6.96 -30.62 3.34
N LEU A 190 5.73 -30.80 3.79
CA LEU A 190 5.14 -30.09 4.93
C LEU A 190 5.32 -30.92 6.21
N PRO A 191 5.25 -30.29 7.40
CA PRO A 191 5.30 -31.04 8.65
C PRO A 191 4.14 -32.04 8.79
N GLU A 192 4.48 -33.26 9.14
CA GLU A 192 3.53 -34.32 9.50
C GLU A 192 3.17 -34.17 10.98
N THR A 193 2.12 -33.39 11.25
CA THR A 193 1.66 -33.14 12.63
C THR A 193 0.14 -32.93 12.67
N SER A 194 -0.43 -32.92 13.87
CA SER A 194 -1.86 -32.66 14.05
C SER A 194 -2.19 -31.19 13.76
N GLN A 195 -3.46 -30.92 13.43
CA GLN A 195 -3.93 -29.58 13.10
C GLN A 195 -3.68 -28.55 14.22
N ALA A 196 -3.66 -29.00 15.48
CA ALA A 196 -3.42 -28.15 16.65
C ALA A 196 -1.99 -27.59 16.72
N PHE A 197 -1.00 -28.34 16.21
CA PHE A 197 0.42 -27.94 16.25
C PHE A 197 0.95 -27.43 14.91
N TYR A 198 0.17 -27.60 13.83
CA TYR A 198 0.60 -27.32 12.46
C TYR A 198 1.22 -25.95 12.25
N TYR A 199 0.58 -24.88 12.74
CA TYR A 199 1.12 -23.52 12.60
C TYR A 199 2.47 -23.35 13.30
N GLY A 200 2.59 -23.89 14.52
CA GLY A 200 3.82 -23.83 15.30
C GLY A 200 4.96 -24.61 14.65
N GLU A 201 4.67 -25.79 14.09
CA GLU A 201 5.68 -26.59 13.42
C GLU A 201 6.12 -25.97 12.09
N CYS A 202 5.20 -25.39 11.32
CA CYS A 202 5.56 -24.62 10.13
C CYS A 202 6.46 -23.42 10.47
N LEU A 203 6.16 -22.70 11.55
CA LEU A 203 7.01 -21.60 12.02
C LEU A 203 8.38 -22.11 12.47
N ASN A 204 8.44 -23.25 13.17
CA ASN A 204 9.69 -23.88 13.59
C ASN A 204 10.56 -24.24 12.38
N GLN A 205 9.99 -24.93 11.39
CA GLN A 205 10.71 -25.25 10.15
C GLN A 205 11.14 -23.99 9.39
N PHE A 206 10.26 -23.00 9.23
CA PHE A 206 10.60 -21.75 8.56
C PHE A 206 11.75 -21.01 9.26
N SER A 207 11.78 -21.04 10.61
CA SER A 207 12.83 -20.41 11.41
C SER A 207 14.20 -21.09 11.29
N ASN A 208 14.24 -22.33 10.80
CA ASN A 208 15.48 -23.06 10.52
C ASN A 208 16.05 -22.78 9.11
N ILE A 209 15.31 -22.06 8.26
CA ILE A 209 15.83 -21.58 6.97
C ILE A 209 16.76 -20.39 7.24
N PRO A 210 17.94 -20.28 6.59
CA PRO A 210 18.77 -19.08 6.72
C PRO A 210 17.96 -17.81 6.45
N ILE A 211 18.08 -16.80 7.31
CA ILE A 211 17.11 -15.69 7.34
C ILE A 211 17.00 -14.91 6.03
N LEU A 212 18.12 -14.76 5.31
CA LEU A 212 18.14 -14.08 4.01
C LEU A 212 17.44 -14.90 2.93
N ASP A 213 17.55 -16.24 2.97
CA ASP A 213 16.84 -17.14 2.07
C ASP A 213 15.34 -17.12 2.39
N ALA A 214 14.98 -17.23 3.67
CA ALA A 214 13.60 -17.14 4.15
C ALA A 214 12.95 -15.81 3.73
N TYR A 215 13.68 -14.70 3.86
CA TYR A 215 13.25 -13.39 3.42
C TYR A 215 13.06 -13.33 1.89
N ALA A 216 14.04 -13.78 1.11
CA ALA A 216 13.96 -13.78 -0.35
C ALA A 216 12.79 -14.63 -0.87
N MET A 217 12.58 -15.82 -0.31
CA MET A 217 11.46 -16.70 -0.63
C MET A 217 10.12 -16.05 -0.24
N SER A 218 10.07 -15.35 0.89
CA SER A 218 8.89 -14.59 1.32
C SER A 218 8.54 -13.48 0.33
N LEU A 219 9.54 -12.73 -0.15
CA LEU A 219 9.31 -11.69 -1.17
C LEU A 219 8.74 -12.26 -2.47
N LYS A 220 9.18 -13.46 -2.90
CA LYS A 220 8.61 -14.15 -4.08
C LYS A 220 7.12 -14.44 -3.90
N GLN A 221 6.71 -14.90 -2.71
CA GLN A 221 5.30 -15.15 -2.41
C GLN A 221 4.49 -13.86 -2.36
N LEU A 222 4.96 -12.84 -1.64
CA LEU A 222 4.29 -11.55 -1.53
C LEU A 222 4.12 -10.84 -2.87
N LYS A 223 5.10 -10.99 -3.78
CA LYS A 223 5.02 -10.48 -5.15
C LYS A 223 3.86 -11.08 -5.95
N CYS A 224 3.35 -12.25 -5.57
CA CYS A 224 2.23 -12.88 -6.26
C CYS A 224 0.84 -12.34 -5.85
N ARG A 225 0.77 -11.47 -4.82
CA ARG A 225 -0.48 -10.82 -4.39
C ARG A 225 -0.91 -9.73 -5.38
N ASN A 226 -2.18 -9.31 -5.29
CA ASN A 226 -2.77 -8.17 -5.99
C ASN A 226 -2.47 -8.09 -7.50
N ARG A 227 -2.50 -9.25 -8.19
CA ARG A 227 -2.30 -9.29 -9.64
C ARG A 227 -3.50 -8.68 -10.34
N ILE A 228 -3.25 -7.63 -11.10
CA ILE A 228 -4.26 -6.95 -11.91
C ILE A 228 -3.70 -6.65 -13.29
N GLU A 229 -4.57 -6.74 -14.30
CA GLU A 229 -4.17 -6.43 -15.66
C GLU A 229 -3.99 -4.91 -15.84
N THR A 230 -2.89 -4.52 -16.49
CA THR A 230 -2.58 -3.11 -16.82
C THR A 230 -3.72 -2.43 -17.58
N SER A 231 -4.32 -3.14 -18.53
CA SER A 231 -5.47 -2.68 -19.34
C SER A 231 -6.69 -2.33 -18.49
N THR A 232 -6.90 -3.08 -17.41
CA THR A 232 -8.00 -2.89 -16.48
C THR A 232 -7.77 -1.65 -15.62
N LEU A 233 -6.57 -1.52 -15.05
CA LEU A 233 -6.24 -0.36 -14.20
C LEU A 233 -6.18 0.95 -14.99
N ALA A 234 -5.84 0.91 -16.28
CA ALA A 234 -5.84 2.08 -17.16
C ALA A 234 -7.24 2.69 -17.37
N GLN A 235 -8.30 1.90 -17.21
CA GLN A 235 -9.69 2.35 -17.38
C GLN A 235 -10.27 2.98 -16.11
N ILE A 236 -9.54 2.93 -15.00
CA ILE A 236 -9.98 3.49 -13.72
C ILE A 236 -9.48 4.93 -13.60
N PRO A 237 -10.34 5.90 -13.22
CA PRO A 237 -9.93 7.27 -12.97
C PRO A 237 -8.75 7.35 -12.00
N TYR A 238 -7.85 8.31 -12.22
CA TYR A 238 -6.62 8.48 -11.42
C TYR A 238 -6.91 8.46 -9.92
N GLU A 239 -7.96 9.17 -9.55
CA GLU A 239 -8.48 9.39 -8.21
C GLU A 239 -8.79 8.08 -7.50
N LEU A 240 -9.30 7.07 -8.21
CA LEU A 240 -9.82 5.83 -7.62
C LEU A 240 -8.86 4.64 -7.72
N LYS A 241 -7.70 4.81 -8.36
CA LYS A 241 -6.81 3.68 -8.69
C LYS A 241 -6.32 2.92 -7.46
N SER A 242 -5.98 3.57 -6.36
CA SER A 242 -5.57 2.84 -5.14
C SER A 242 -6.70 2.05 -4.51
N LEU A 243 -7.89 2.64 -4.38
CA LEU A 243 -9.07 1.92 -3.87
C LEU A 243 -9.33 0.69 -4.72
N PHE A 244 -9.34 0.87 -6.03
CA PHE A 244 -9.59 -0.20 -6.98
C PHE A 244 -8.52 -1.30 -6.92
N TYR A 245 -7.25 -0.92 -6.94
CA TYR A 245 -6.11 -1.84 -6.92
C TYR A 245 -6.10 -2.71 -5.65
N PHE A 246 -6.35 -2.11 -4.49
CA PHE A 246 -6.31 -2.83 -3.21
C PHE A 246 -7.62 -3.57 -2.88
N ALA A 247 -8.76 -3.12 -3.40
CA ALA A 247 -10.03 -3.83 -3.24
C ALA A 247 -10.09 -5.14 -4.05
N ASN A 248 -9.31 -5.22 -5.15
CA ASN A 248 -9.30 -6.35 -6.08
C ASN A 248 -10.72 -6.83 -6.46
N PRO A 249 -11.55 -5.94 -7.05
CA PRO A 249 -12.95 -6.22 -7.30
C PRO A 249 -13.13 -7.32 -8.34
N SER A 250 -14.23 -8.08 -8.21
CA SER A 250 -14.70 -9.00 -9.25
C SER A 250 -15.12 -8.26 -10.51
N LYS A 251 -15.21 -8.97 -11.66
CA LYS A 251 -15.67 -8.39 -12.92
C LYS A 251 -17.03 -7.69 -12.79
N SER A 252 -17.98 -8.28 -12.07
CA SER A 252 -19.30 -7.68 -11.83
C SER A 252 -19.21 -6.39 -11.01
N GLU A 253 -18.32 -6.32 -10.01
CA GLU A 253 -18.09 -5.09 -9.24
C GLU A 253 -17.41 -4.01 -10.09
N MET A 254 -16.54 -4.38 -11.02
CA MET A 254 -15.97 -3.45 -11.99
C MET A 254 -17.03 -2.85 -12.92
N GLU A 255 -17.96 -3.67 -13.41
CA GLU A 255 -19.06 -3.19 -14.27
C GLU A 255 -19.95 -2.21 -13.51
N LYS A 256 -20.34 -2.55 -12.27
CA LYS A 256 -21.10 -1.64 -11.39
C LYS A 256 -20.38 -0.32 -11.14
N LEU A 257 -19.06 -0.35 -10.94
CA LEU A 257 -18.27 0.87 -10.79
C LEU A 257 -18.32 1.72 -12.07
N ARG A 258 -18.19 1.11 -13.25
CA ARG A 258 -18.25 1.83 -14.53
C ARG A 258 -19.62 2.44 -14.78
N GLU A 259 -20.68 1.71 -14.48
CA GLU A 259 -22.06 2.22 -14.57
C GLU A 259 -22.26 3.39 -13.62
N PHE A 260 -21.85 3.24 -12.35
CA PHE A 260 -21.92 4.30 -11.35
C PHE A 260 -21.18 5.57 -11.81
N LEU A 261 -19.94 5.44 -12.30
CA LEU A 261 -19.14 6.58 -12.73
C LEU A 261 -19.77 7.37 -13.88
N LYS A 262 -20.55 6.71 -14.76
CA LYS A 262 -21.26 7.33 -15.89
C LYS A 262 -22.67 7.81 -15.54
N GLN A 263 -23.21 7.39 -14.40
CA GLN A 263 -24.52 7.82 -13.94
C GLN A 263 -24.45 9.32 -13.57
N LYS A 264 -25.47 10.07 -14.00
CA LYS A 264 -25.63 11.47 -13.61
C LYS A 264 -26.10 11.56 -12.17
N TYR A 265 -25.50 12.46 -11.41
CA TYR A 265 -25.94 12.77 -10.06
C TYR A 265 -27.32 13.41 -10.08
N GLY A 266 -28.17 12.99 -9.12
CA GLY A 266 -29.58 13.40 -9.04
C GLY A 266 -30.55 12.55 -9.89
N GLY A 267 -30.03 11.66 -10.75
CA GLY A 267 -30.82 10.76 -11.61
C GLY A 267 -30.71 9.27 -11.27
#